data_AF-A0A6S6UM81-F1
#
_entry.id   AF-A0A6S6UM81-F1
#
_cell.length_a   1.000
_cell.length_b   1.000
_cell.length_c   1.000
_cell.angle_alpha   90.00
_cell.angle_beta   90.00
_cell.angle_gamma   90.00
#
_symmetry.space_group_name_H-M   'P 1'
#
loop_
_entity.id
_entity.type
_entity.pdbx_description
1 polymer ?
#
loop_
_entity_poly.entity_id
_entity_poly.type
_entity_poly.pdbx_seq_one_letter_code
_entity_poly.pdbx_strand_id
1 'polypeptide(L)' 'MRLGVHVQAAVACGITSKGPWRSAKTPGINQALSLDYLKSEGLYSLRDGWIALHHPK' A
#
# COMPACT_ATOMS: atom_id res chain seq x y z
N MET A 1 -4.79 -10.59 11.55
CA MET A 1 -4.45 -10.40 10.13
C MET A 1 -3.01 -9.97 10.03
N ARG A 2 -2.20 -10.60 9.15
CA ARG A 2 -0.73 -10.39 9.10
C ARG A 2 -0.32 -8.96 8.75
N LEU A 3 -1.13 -8.27 7.94
CA LEU A 3 -0.87 -6.91 7.44
C LEU A 3 -1.66 -5.81 8.19
N GLY A 4 -2.22 -6.10 9.37
CA GLY A 4 -2.89 -5.08 10.19
C GLY A 4 -4.26 -4.56 9.69
N VAL A 5 -4.80 -5.13 8.61
CA VAL A 5 -6.12 -4.73 8.07
C VAL A 5 -7.27 -5.20 8.97
N HIS A 6 -8.32 -4.40 9.04
CA HIS A 6 -9.56 -4.76 9.73
C HIS A 6 -10.26 -5.94 9.05
N VAL A 7 -10.79 -6.88 9.85
CA VAL A 7 -11.26 -8.17 9.34
C VAL A 7 -12.34 -8.01 8.27
N GLN A 8 -13.34 -7.16 8.53
CA GLN A 8 -14.44 -6.87 7.61
C GLN A 8 -13.93 -6.26 6.28
N ALA A 9 -12.89 -5.44 6.33
CA ALA A 9 -12.34 -4.80 5.14
C ALA A 9 -11.60 -5.82 4.25
N ALA A 10 -10.84 -6.74 4.85
CA ALA A 10 -10.16 -7.77 4.08
C ALA A 10 -11.15 -8.80 3.50
N VAL A 11 -12.20 -9.17 4.25
CA VAL A 11 -13.27 -10.03 3.72
C VAL A 11 -13.96 -9.36 2.53
N ALA A 12 -14.37 -8.10 2.68
CA ALA A 12 -15.04 -7.35 1.61
C ALA A 12 -14.18 -7.17 0.36
N CYS A 13 -12.86 -6.96 0.52
CA CYS A 13 -11.94 -6.86 -0.61
C CYS A 13 -11.61 -8.22 -1.24
N GLY A 14 -11.60 -9.31 -0.45
CA GLY A 14 -11.29 -10.65 -0.94
C GLY A 14 -12.41 -11.29 -1.77
N ILE A 15 -13.67 -11.02 -1.45
CA ILE A 15 -14.84 -11.60 -2.14
C ILE A 15 -15.34 -10.75 -3.31
N THR A 16 -14.68 -9.63 -3.61
CA THR A 16 -15.18 -8.67 -4.59
C THR A 16 -15.01 -9.18 -6.03
N SER A 17 -16.00 -8.90 -6.89
CA SER A 17 -15.91 -9.10 -8.34
C SER A 17 -15.30 -7.91 -9.08
N LYS A 18 -14.82 -6.88 -8.36
CA LYS A 18 -14.14 -5.74 -8.97
C LYS A 18 -12.86 -6.19 -9.67
N GLY A 19 -12.64 -5.66 -10.88
CA GLY A 19 -11.39 -5.90 -11.59
C GLY A 19 -10.16 -5.41 -10.80
N PRO A 20 -8.96 -5.96 -11.06
CA PRO A 20 -7.77 -5.70 -10.26
C PRO A 20 -7.44 -4.21 -10.09
N TRP A 21 -7.56 -3.42 -11.16
CA TRP A 21 -7.30 -1.98 -11.13
C TRP A 21 -8.25 -1.20 -10.23
N ARG A 22 -9.53 -1.59 -10.21
CA ARG A 22 -10.53 -1.00 -9.30
C ARG A 22 -10.30 -1.46 -7.87
N SER A 23 -9.93 -2.72 -7.68
CA SER A 23 -9.68 -3.32 -6.37
C SER A 23 -8.45 -2.71 -5.70
N ALA A 24 -7.36 -2.47 -6.44
CA ALA A 24 -6.12 -1.89 -5.93
C ALA A 24 -6.30 -0.54 -5.22
N LYS A 25 -7.32 0.24 -5.61
CA LYS A 25 -7.60 1.56 -5.03
C LYS A 25 -8.56 1.52 -3.84
N THR A 26 -9.00 0.33 -3.42
CA THR A 26 -9.92 0.20 -2.28
C THR A 26 -9.19 0.45 -0.96
N PRO A 27 -9.89 0.97 0.07
CA PRO A 27 -9.27 1.23 1.37
C PRO A 27 -8.67 -0.03 2.01
N GLY A 28 -9.32 -1.19 1.88
CA GLY A 28 -8.80 -2.43 2.47
C GLY A 28 -7.48 -2.88 1.84
N ILE A 29 -7.32 -2.74 0.51
CA ILE A 29 -6.06 -3.05 -0.16
C ILE A 29 -4.99 -2.00 0.14
N ASN A 30 -5.32 -0.70 0.13
CA ASN A 30 -4.37 0.35 0.49
C ASN A 30 -3.89 0.27 1.95
N GLN A 31 -4.73 -0.20 2.87
CA GLN A 31 -4.33 -0.45 4.25
C GLN A 31 -3.37 -1.66 4.35
N ALA A 32 -3.63 -2.73 3.58
CA ALA A 32 -2.77 -3.91 3.58
C ALA A 32 -1.42 -3.64 2.92
N LEU A 33 -1.46 -3.03 1.74
CA LEU A 33 -0.31 -2.68 0.90
C LEU A 33 0.05 -1.21 1.12
N SER A 34 0.23 -0.83 2.39
CA SER A 34 0.61 0.53 2.77
C SER A 34 2.04 0.86 2.30
N LEU A 35 2.37 2.15 2.25
CA LEU A 35 3.73 2.58 1.94
C LEU A 35 4.77 2.02 2.92
N ASP A 36 4.41 1.91 4.20
CA ASP A 36 5.28 1.34 5.23
C ASP A 36 5.55 -0.14 4.99
N TYR A 37 4.51 -0.91 4.63
CA TYR A 37 4.67 -2.31 4.25
C TYR A 37 5.56 -2.44 3.00
N LEU A 38 5.28 -1.67 1.95
CA LEU A 38 6.07 -1.72 0.72
C LEU A 38 7.54 -1.34 0.96
N LYS A 39 7.81 -0.38 1.86
CA LYS A 39 9.17 -0.01 2.27
C LYS A 39 9.86 -1.15 3.02
N SER A 40 9.13 -1.87 3.87
CA SER A 40 9.67 -3.06 4.56
C SER A 40 9.98 -4.23 3.61
N GLU A 41 9.24 -4.34 2.51
CA GLU A 41 9.51 -5.29 1.42
C GLU A 41 10.63 -4.83 0.48
N GLY A 42 11.25 -3.67 0.74
CA GLY A 42 12.41 -3.16 0.00
C GLY A 42 12.08 -2.14 -1.10
N LEU A 43 10.83 -1.67 -1.21
CA LEU A 43 10.48 -0.63 -2.18
C LEU A 43 11.00 0.73 -1.70
N TYR A 44 11.77 1.40 -2.57
CA TYR A 44 12.30 2.72 -2.26
C TYR A 44 11.32 3.84 -2.61
N SER A 45 11.21 4.84 -1.72
CA SER A 45 10.39 6.04 -1.94
C SER A 45 11.06 6.96 -2.96
N LEU A 46 10.41 7.18 -4.10
CA LEU A 46 10.86 8.14 -5.11
C LEU A 46 10.99 9.55 -4.54
N ARG A 47 10.07 9.94 -3.65
CA ARG A 47 10.08 11.26 -3.00
C ARG A 47 11.34 11.43 -2.14
N ASP A 48 11.71 10.41 -1.39
CA ASP A 48 12.89 10.45 -0.50
C ASP A 48 14.16 10.63 -1.34
N GLY A 49 14.26 9.90 -2.46
CA GLY A 49 15.37 10.05 -3.41
C GLY A 49 15.41 11.42 -4.09
N TRP A 50 14.26 11.95 -4.49
CA TRP A 50 14.17 13.28 -5.08
C TRP A 50 14.62 14.38 -4.11
N ILE A 51 14.16 14.32 -2.85
CA ILE A 51 14.57 15.27 -1.81
C ILE A 51 16.08 15.19 -1.56
N ALA A 52 16.63 13.98 -1.45
CA ALA A 52 18.06 13.78 -1.24
C ALA A 52 18.91 14.34 -2.39
N LEU A 53 18.43 14.24 -3.64
CA LEU A 53 19.11 14.77 -4.82
C LEU A 53 19.07 16.30 -4.90
N HIS A 54 17.92 16.91 -4.59
CA HIS A 54 17.69 18.35 -4.79
C HIS A 54 18.01 19.22 -3.58
N HIS A 55 18.03 18.64 -2.38
CA HIS A 55 18.39 19.31 -1.14
C HIS A 55 19.53 18.59 -0.43
N PRO A 56 20.71 18.47 -1.08
CA PRO A 56 21.90 17.98 -0.40
C PRO A 56 22.27 18.95 0.73
N LYS A 57 22.71 18.40 1.86
CA LYS A 57 23.25 19.18 2.97
C LYS A 57 24.54 19.91 2.58
#